data_AF-A0A915ANB2-F1
#
_entry.id   AF-A0A915ANB2-F1
#
_cell.length_a   1.000
_cell.length_b   1.000
_cell.length_c   1.000
_cell.angle_alpha   90.00
_cell.angle_beta   90.00
_cell.angle_gamma   90.00
#
_symmetry.space_group_name_H-M   'P 1'
#
loop_
_entity.id
_entity.type
_entity.pdbx_description
1 polymer ?
#
loop_
_entity_poly.entity_id
_entity_poly.type
_entity_poly.pdbx_seq_one_letter_code
_entity_poly.pdbx_strand_id
1 'polypeptide(L)'
;SKSIYIHDGGYLIFDPLRAYDNRDDVLMSIQFRAGVDEGLIMGLMTSKNPESIRVALYLKDGVTTFELVNSAKRRDLKHEFGANLCDGRWHNASVHLSAHDITLTIDEKKMRLPTKTSVESIALFRSLPVNIGGVA
;
A
#
# COMPACT_ATOMS: atom_id res chain seq x y z
N SER A 1 -8.01 -21.25 -4.97
CA SER A 1 -7.86 -19.79 -5.18
C SER A 1 -7.33 -19.58 -6.60
N LYS A 2 -7.92 -18.66 -7.38
CA LYS A 2 -7.32 -18.22 -8.65
C LYS A 2 -6.40 -17.06 -8.32
N SER A 3 -5.11 -17.17 -8.65
CA SER A 3 -4.15 -16.07 -8.54
C SER A 3 -3.89 -15.44 -9.90
N ILE A 4 -3.55 -14.15 -9.92
CA ILE A 4 -3.10 -13.46 -11.13
C ILE A 4 -1.58 -13.33 -11.06
N TYR A 5 -0.91 -13.63 -12.17
CA TYR A 5 0.52 -13.38 -12.32
C TYR A 5 0.72 -11.97 -12.87
N ILE A 6 1.60 -11.21 -12.23
CA ILE A 6 2.07 -9.90 -12.69
C ILE A 6 3.56 -10.06 -12.97
N HIS A 7 3.96 -9.81 -14.22
CA HIS A 7 5.36 -9.87 -14.64
C HIS A 7 6.09 -8.56 -14.29
N ASP A 8 7.41 -8.54 -14.46
CA ASP A 8 8.21 -7.33 -14.28
C ASP A 8 7.74 -6.19 -15.20
N GLY A 9 7.53 -5.00 -14.64
CA GLY A 9 6.89 -3.84 -15.31
C GLY A 9 5.37 -3.95 -15.52
N GLY A 10 4.74 -5.08 -15.15
CA GLY A 10 3.30 -5.26 -15.21
C GLY A 10 2.56 -4.61 -14.04
N TYR A 11 1.27 -4.33 -14.23
CA TYR A 11 0.42 -3.74 -13.19
C TYR A 11 -1.05 -4.09 -13.38
N LEU A 12 -1.83 -3.92 -12.31
CA LEU A 12 -3.29 -3.87 -12.35
C LEU A 12 -3.77 -2.58 -11.69
N ILE A 13 -4.77 -1.94 -12.29
CA ILE A 13 -5.40 -0.74 -11.74
C ILE A 13 -6.88 -1.02 -11.55
N PHE A 14 -7.39 -0.64 -10.38
CA PHE A 14 -8.81 -0.69 -10.05
C PHE A 14 -9.34 0.70 -9.71
N ASP A 15 -10.67 0.82 -9.71
CA ASP A 15 -11.34 2.04 -9.29
C ASP A 15 -10.95 2.44 -7.86
N PRO A 16 -11.01 3.73 -7.53
CA PRO A 16 -10.72 4.21 -6.18
C PRO A 16 -11.60 3.55 -5.11
N LEU A 17 -11.07 3.41 -3.89
CA LEU A 17 -11.79 2.79 -2.76
C LEU A 17 -13.15 3.44 -2.48
N ARG A 18 -13.26 4.76 -2.67
CA ARG A 18 -14.53 5.50 -2.52
C ARG A 18 -15.64 5.07 -3.48
N ALA A 19 -15.34 4.33 -4.55
CA ALA A 19 -16.33 3.79 -5.47
C ALA A 19 -17.06 2.56 -4.88
N TYR A 20 -16.48 1.91 -3.87
CA TYR A 20 -17.01 0.69 -3.28
C TYR A 20 -17.73 0.93 -1.94
N ASP A 21 -17.28 1.91 -1.15
CA ASP A 21 -17.93 2.28 0.11
C ASP A 21 -17.63 3.73 0.55
N ASN A 22 -18.34 4.18 1.60
CA ASN A 22 -18.23 5.54 2.18
C ASN A 22 -17.49 5.55 3.53
N ARG A 23 -16.51 4.66 3.74
CA ARG A 23 -15.73 4.62 4.99
C ARG A 23 -14.84 5.85 5.14
N ASP A 24 -14.50 6.16 6.39
CA ASP A 24 -13.58 7.22 6.82
C ASP A 24 -12.16 6.70 7.13
N ASP A 25 -11.87 5.48 6.70
CA ASP A 25 -10.57 4.82 6.76
C ASP A 25 -10.16 4.24 5.39
N VAL A 26 -8.89 3.89 5.24
CA VAL A 26 -8.39 3.07 4.14
C VAL A 26 -8.14 1.68 4.70
N LEU A 27 -8.77 0.66 4.10
CA LEU A 27 -8.50 -0.74 4.41
C LEU A 27 -8.17 -1.48 3.13
N MET A 28 -6.96 -2.01 3.03
CA MET A 28 -6.50 -2.81 1.89
C MET A 28 -5.83 -4.08 2.40
N SER A 29 -6.11 -5.21 1.77
CA SER A 29 -5.45 -6.48 2.07
C SER A 29 -5.20 -7.27 0.79
N ILE A 30 -4.10 -8.03 0.80
CA ILE A 30 -3.69 -8.86 -0.34
C ILE A 30 -2.95 -10.11 0.15
N GLN A 31 -3.14 -11.21 -0.58
CA GLN A 31 -2.23 -12.34 -0.54
C GLN A 31 -1.30 -12.26 -1.75
N PHE A 32 0.00 -12.31 -1.51
CA PHE A 32 0.98 -12.21 -2.58
C PHE A 32 2.11 -13.20 -2.36
N ARG A 33 2.81 -13.52 -3.45
CA ARG A 33 4.04 -14.31 -3.46
C ARG A 33 5.01 -13.59 -4.38
N ALA A 34 6.02 -12.97 -3.80
CA ALA A 34 7.02 -12.23 -4.57
C ALA A 34 8.08 -13.20 -5.13
N GLY A 35 8.42 -13.03 -6.41
CA GLY A 35 9.55 -13.70 -7.07
C GLY A 35 10.72 -12.75 -7.36
N VAL A 36 10.58 -11.48 -6.99
CA VAL A 36 11.57 -10.41 -7.12
C VAL A 36 11.62 -9.63 -5.81
N ASP A 37 12.79 -9.10 -5.48
CA ASP A 37 13.09 -8.39 -4.24
C ASP A 37 12.83 -6.88 -4.32
N GLU A 38 12.45 -6.39 -5.49
CA GLU A 38 11.96 -5.03 -5.73
C GLU A 38 10.61 -5.03 -6.44
N GLY A 39 9.68 -4.18 -5.99
CA GLY A 39 8.42 -3.96 -6.69
C GLY A 39 7.24 -3.57 -5.79
N LEU A 40 6.23 -2.96 -6.40
CA LEU A 40 5.00 -2.57 -5.69
C LEU A 40 4.16 -3.82 -5.39
N ILE A 41 3.75 -4.01 -4.14
CA ILE A 41 2.76 -5.05 -3.79
C ILE A 41 1.36 -4.49 -4.03
N MET A 42 1.04 -3.38 -3.35
CA MET A 42 -0.22 -2.66 -3.51
C MET A 42 -0.07 -1.20 -3.09
N GLY A 43 -0.89 -0.31 -3.66
CA GLY A 43 -0.93 1.07 -3.21
C GLY A 43 -2.03 1.93 -3.82
N LEU A 44 -2.21 3.11 -3.26
CA LEU A 44 -3.13 4.15 -3.69
C LEU A 44 -2.31 5.30 -4.26
N MET A 45 -2.34 5.52 -5.58
CA MET A 45 -1.58 6.59 -6.24
C MET A 45 -2.05 6.84 -7.67
N THR A 46 -1.69 8.01 -8.21
CA THR A 46 -1.92 8.34 -9.62
C THR A 46 -0.68 8.05 -10.46
N SER A 47 -0.85 7.74 -11.74
CA SER A 47 0.24 7.63 -12.72
C SER A 47 0.96 8.95 -12.99
N LYS A 48 0.24 10.08 -12.94
CA LYS A 48 0.81 11.39 -13.28
C LYS A 48 1.81 11.91 -12.25
N ASN A 49 1.65 11.55 -10.99
CA ASN A 49 2.52 12.04 -9.91
C ASN A 49 2.51 11.07 -8.70
N PRO A 50 3.02 9.84 -8.88
CA PRO A 50 2.96 8.81 -7.83
C PRO A 50 3.83 9.14 -6.61
N GLU A 51 4.82 10.02 -6.76
CA GLU A 51 5.75 10.39 -5.68
C GLU A 51 5.19 11.47 -4.74
N SER A 52 4.24 12.30 -5.17
CA SER A 52 3.75 13.43 -4.34
C SER A 52 2.57 13.06 -3.43
N ILE A 53 1.83 12.01 -3.80
CA ILE A 53 0.72 11.53 -3.01
C ILE A 53 0.54 10.02 -3.16
N ARG A 54 0.81 9.28 -2.09
CA ARG A 54 0.66 7.82 -2.09
C ARG A 54 0.41 7.22 -0.72
N VAL A 55 -0.20 6.05 -0.74
CA VAL A 55 -0.12 5.04 0.33
C VAL A 55 0.37 3.76 -0.34
N ALA A 56 1.51 3.23 0.04
CA ALA A 56 2.17 2.14 -0.68
C ALA A 56 2.73 1.08 0.27
N LEU A 57 2.62 -0.18 -0.14
CA LEU A 57 3.37 -1.29 0.41
C LEU A 57 4.16 -1.93 -0.74
N TYR A 58 5.47 -2.03 -0.59
CA TYR A 58 6.37 -2.49 -1.65
C TYR A 58 7.60 -3.20 -1.07
N LEU A 59 8.32 -3.92 -1.92
CA LEU A 59 9.63 -4.48 -1.62
C LEU A 59 10.71 -3.56 -2.17
N LYS A 60 11.76 -3.34 -1.39
CA LYS A 60 12.99 -2.66 -1.80
C LYS A 60 14.17 -3.40 -1.22
N ASP A 61 15.06 -3.90 -2.07
CA ASP A 61 16.19 -4.75 -1.66
C ASP A 61 15.75 -5.92 -0.74
N GLY A 62 14.56 -6.49 -1.00
CA GLY A 62 13.94 -7.54 -0.19
C GLY A 62 13.32 -7.06 1.12
N VAL A 63 13.47 -5.79 1.49
CA VAL A 63 12.86 -5.20 2.69
C VAL A 63 11.45 -4.73 2.37
N THR A 64 10.48 -5.27 3.09
CA THR A 64 9.09 -4.81 2.97
C THR A 64 8.96 -3.42 3.55
N THR A 65 8.51 -2.47 2.75
CA THR A 65 8.44 -1.06 3.10
C THR A 65 7.02 -0.54 2.93
N PHE A 66 6.53 0.16 3.95
CA PHE A 66 5.32 0.95 3.89
C PHE A 66 5.67 2.43 3.77
N GLU A 67 4.98 3.14 2.87
CA GLU A 67 5.07 4.58 2.75
C GLU A 67 3.69 5.24 2.69
N LEU A 68 3.58 6.39 3.36
CA LEU A 68 2.50 7.34 3.21
C LEU A 68 3.12 8.69 2.87
N VAL A 69 2.71 9.28 1.76
CA VAL A 69 3.20 10.58 1.28
C VAL A 69 2.01 11.48 0.96
N ASN A 70 2.05 12.71 1.46
CA ASN A 70 1.18 13.80 1.06
C ASN A 70 1.99 15.09 1.15
N SER A 71 2.71 15.39 0.06
CA SER A 71 3.65 16.50 -0.01
C SER A 71 2.97 17.85 0.20
N ALA A 72 1.71 18.00 -0.27
CA ALA A 72 0.93 19.23 -0.09
C ALA A 72 0.64 19.54 1.39
N LYS A 73 0.65 18.52 2.26
CA LYS A 73 0.48 18.67 3.71
C LYS A 73 1.79 18.47 4.50
N ARG A 74 2.93 18.25 3.82
CA ARG A 74 4.23 17.89 4.42
C ARG A 74 4.05 16.71 5.38
N ARG A 75 3.49 15.63 4.87
CA ARG A 75 3.16 14.41 5.62
C ARG A 75 3.75 13.22 4.90
N ASP A 76 4.96 12.89 5.32
CA ASP A 76 5.70 11.75 4.79
C ASP A 76 6.03 10.83 5.97
N LEU A 77 5.65 9.57 5.83
CA LEU A 77 5.94 8.52 6.79
C LEU A 77 6.44 7.31 6.02
N LYS A 78 7.60 6.81 6.41
CA LYS A 78 8.21 5.59 5.88
C LYS A 78 8.45 4.63 7.03
N HIS A 79 8.12 3.37 6.82
CA HIS A 79 8.38 2.31 7.78
C HIS A 79 8.88 1.05 7.07
N GLU A 80 10.00 0.52 7.52
CA GLU A 80 10.60 -0.71 7.00
C GLU A 80 10.34 -1.86 7.96
N PHE A 81 9.76 -2.94 7.44
CA PHE A 81 9.63 -4.20 8.14
C PHE A 81 10.89 -5.02 7.91
N GLY A 82 11.46 -5.55 8.98
CA GLY A 82 12.60 -6.47 8.89
C GLY A 82 12.27 -7.85 8.31
N ALA A 83 11.14 -8.02 7.62
CA ALA A 83 10.74 -9.27 6.99
C ALA A 83 11.02 -9.21 5.49
N ASN A 84 11.85 -10.14 5.02
CA ASN A 84 11.99 -10.43 3.60
C ASN A 84 10.84 -11.34 3.15
N LEU A 85 9.99 -10.83 2.25
CA LEU A 85 8.81 -11.54 1.71
C LEU A 85 9.04 -12.06 0.29
N CYS A 86 10.28 -11.95 -0.22
CA CYS A 86 10.74 -12.57 -1.46
C CYS A 86 11.38 -13.93 -1.18
N ASP A 87 10.61 -14.84 -0.57
CA ASP A 87 11.06 -16.19 -0.21
C ASP A 87 10.36 -17.31 -1.01
N GLY A 88 9.56 -16.92 -2.01
CA GLY A 88 8.77 -17.84 -2.83
C GLY A 88 7.54 -18.44 -2.13
N ARG A 89 7.16 -17.96 -0.94
CA ARG A 89 5.94 -18.39 -0.22
C ARG A 89 4.83 -17.35 -0.35
N TRP A 90 3.63 -17.78 -0.01
CA TRP A 90 2.48 -16.89 0.09
C TRP A 90 2.52 -16.14 1.41
N HIS A 91 2.34 -14.83 1.35
CA HIS A 91 2.23 -13.94 2.50
C HIS A 91 0.90 -13.19 2.46
N ASN A 92 0.39 -12.86 3.65
CA ASN A 92 -0.74 -11.95 3.81
C ASN A 92 -0.20 -10.57 4.18
N ALA A 93 -0.69 -9.52 3.53
CA ALA A 93 -0.42 -8.15 3.93
C ALA A 93 -1.71 -7.35 4.04
N SER A 94 -1.80 -6.48 5.05
CA SER A 94 -2.88 -5.51 5.16
C SER A 94 -2.40 -4.16 5.68
N VAL A 95 -3.06 -3.11 5.18
CA VAL A 95 -2.88 -1.73 5.59
C VAL A 95 -4.25 -1.21 6.04
N HIS A 96 -4.33 -0.73 7.27
CA HIS A 96 -5.45 0.02 7.78
C HIS A 96 -4.96 1.42 8.19
N LEU A 97 -5.35 2.44 7.43
CA LEU A 97 -5.03 3.84 7.72
C LEU A 97 -6.31 4.55 8.16
N SER A 98 -6.28 5.08 9.38
CA SER A 98 -7.34 5.92 9.94
C SER A 98 -6.77 7.29 10.31
N ALA A 99 -7.62 8.18 10.85
CA ALA A 99 -7.17 9.47 11.35
C ALA A 99 -6.33 9.35 12.65
N HIS A 100 -6.46 8.23 13.36
CA HIS A 100 -5.84 8.02 14.67
C HIS A 100 -4.52 7.27 14.57
N ASP A 101 -4.48 6.23 13.75
CA ASP A 101 -3.32 5.37 13.59
C ASP A 101 -3.28 4.67 12.24
N ILE A 102 -2.10 4.16 11.92
CA ILE A 102 -1.86 3.23 10.83
C ILE A 102 -1.56 1.87 11.45
N THR A 103 -2.37 0.89 11.11
CA THR A 103 -2.16 -0.51 11.46
C THR A 103 -1.69 -1.26 10.21
N LEU A 104 -0.53 -1.89 10.32
CA LEU A 104 0.06 -2.71 9.27
C LEU A 104 0.15 -4.14 9.76
N THR A 105 -0.29 -5.10 8.96
CA THR A 105 -0.20 -6.53 9.31
C THR A 105 0.51 -7.27 8.19
N ILE A 106 1.60 -7.95 8.52
CA ILE A 106 2.32 -8.86 7.62
C ILE A 106 2.28 -10.25 8.25
N ASP A 107 1.61 -11.18 7.59
CA ASP A 107 1.22 -12.48 8.12
C ASP A 107 0.53 -12.34 9.48
N GLU A 108 1.15 -12.82 10.56
CA GLU A 108 0.62 -12.74 11.93
C GLU A 108 1.17 -11.54 12.70
N LYS A 109 2.14 -10.81 12.12
CA LYS A 109 2.82 -9.69 12.79
C LYS A 109 2.06 -8.40 12.52
N LYS A 110 1.48 -7.86 13.59
CA LYS A 110 0.79 -6.57 13.58
C LYS A 110 1.68 -5.47 14.14
N MET A 111 1.73 -4.35 13.45
CA MET A 111 2.37 -3.12 13.90
C MET A 111 1.39 -1.96 13.86
N ARG A 112 1.47 -1.07 14.84
CA ARG A 112 0.68 0.15 14.91
C ARG A 112 1.61 1.36 14.94
N LEU A 113 1.41 2.29 14.02
CA LEU A 113 2.17 3.53 13.90
C LEU A 113 1.24 4.71 14.21
N PRO A 114 1.67 5.69 15.01
CA PRO A 114 0.91 6.91 15.17
C PRO A 114 0.85 7.66 13.83
N THR A 115 -0.29 8.28 13.54
CA THR A 115 -0.44 9.11 12.33
C THR A 115 -1.04 10.46 12.69
N LYS A 116 -0.69 11.49 11.91
CA LYS A 116 -1.28 12.83 11.99
C LYS A 116 -2.02 13.15 10.70
N THR A 117 -2.73 12.15 10.18
CA THR A 117 -3.49 12.22 8.93
C THR A 117 -4.89 12.74 9.23
N SER A 118 -5.34 13.74 8.48
CA SER A 118 -6.69 14.29 8.65
C SER A 118 -7.74 13.49 7.87
N VAL A 119 -9.01 13.67 8.21
CA VAL A 119 -10.14 13.03 7.49
C VAL A 119 -10.14 13.42 6.02
N GLU A 120 -9.79 14.67 5.68
CA GLU A 120 -9.69 15.13 4.29
C GLU A 120 -8.55 14.43 3.55
N SER A 121 -7.44 14.15 4.24
CA SER A 121 -6.33 13.41 3.66
C SER A 121 -6.71 11.95 3.40
N ILE A 122 -7.48 11.33 4.29
CA ILE A 122 -8.01 9.97 4.10
C ILE A 122 -8.98 9.94 2.91
N ALA A 123 -9.92 10.87 2.85
CA ALA A 123 -10.84 10.99 1.72
C ALA A 123 -10.10 11.17 0.39
N LEU A 124 -9.01 11.96 0.40
CA LEU A 124 -8.13 12.12 -0.75
C LEU A 124 -7.44 10.80 -1.12
N PHE A 125 -6.82 10.08 -0.18
CA PHE A 125 -6.22 8.78 -0.46
C PHE A 125 -7.23 7.78 -1.02
N ARG A 126 -8.44 7.71 -0.46
CA ARG A 126 -9.54 6.86 -0.96
C ARG A 126 -10.03 7.23 -2.35
N SER A 127 -9.72 8.44 -2.83
CA SER A 127 -10.05 8.90 -4.18
C SER A 127 -8.99 8.55 -5.23
N LEU A 128 -7.83 8.04 -4.81
CA LEU A 128 -6.76 7.61 -5.71
C LEU A 128 -7.07 6.21 -6.26
N PRO A 129 -6.61 5.89 -7.50
CA PRO A 129 -6.66 4.54 -8.04
C PRO A 129 -5.92 3.53 -7.16
N VAL A 130 -6.44 2.31 -7.11
CA VAL A 130 -5.78 1.18 -6.47
C VAL A 130 -4.86 0.52 -7.49
N ASN A 131 -3.57 0.44 -7.17
CA ASN A 131 -2.51 -0.11 -8.02
C ASN A 131 -1.95 -1.38 -7.37
N ILE A 132 -1.79 -2.46 -8.14
CA ILE A 132 -1.20 -3.73 -7.70
C ILE A 132 -0.04 -4.08 -8.65
N GLY A 133 1.11 -4.51 -8.10
CA GLY A 133 2.28 -4.92 -8.88
C GLY A 133 3.14 -3.78 -9.43
N GLY A 134 2.51 -2.72 -9.91
CA GLY A 134 3.17 -1.54 -10.48
C GLY A 134 2.21 -0.38 -10.65
N VAL A 135 2.68 0.71 -11.27
CA VAL A 135 1.91 1.92 -11.55
C VAL A 135 2.03 2.23 -13.04
N ALA A 136 0.92 2.63 -13.67
CA ALA A 136 0.89 3.06 -15.07
C ALA A 136 1.55 4.42 -15.30
#